data_AF-A0A4Q5XHW2-F1
#
_entry.id   AF-A0A4Q5XHW2-F1
#
_cell.length_a   1.000
_cell.length_b   1.000
_cell.length_c   1.000
_cell.angle_alpha   90.00
_cell.angle_beta   90.00
_cell.angle_gamma   90.00
#
_symmetry.space_group_name_H-M   'P 1'
#
loop_
_entity.id
_entity.type
_entity.pdbx_description
1 polymer ?
#
loop_
_entity_poly.entity_id
_entity_poly.type
_entity_poly.pdbx_seq_one_letter_code
_entity_poly.pdbx_strand_id
1 'polypeptide(L)'
;MMELVELCSLQGTHPPSRAVPVWTLGCFRRRSITFFNGDSDDTTLVLWLQSRGLTGDLRLAADRPSVPSREALNDLPLAELVRLAEVEGGLSPTRFEGSGAELSGSMSWLDWNAFQVHAKWPEPGQLRRVGDCLIEFAPSGAYVEDWRLQPGGDGPLIGLTLVEERDERGKLLHRGGGLVITGEHAILVRGRADALPACQRVTDLVERATKEPPLLDAIFGFDASYARRDASGRYIVQASTLPWREGKPLMAFGGFTLQDGVVVQKARENNRAVERRFTVDTLESNYEDWLATPATTNAANWLHEEKTLLRAARKL
;
A
#
# COMPACT_ATOMS: atom_id res chain seq x y z
N MET A 1 20.55 -14.66 -11.36
CA MET A 1 19.57 -13.82 -10.64
C MET A 1 18.85 -13.00 -11.68
N MET A 2 17.54 -12.90 -11.59
CA MET A 2 16.66 -12.32 -12.62
C MET A 2 16.04 -11.01 -12.14
N GLU A 3 15.46 -10.26 -13.08
CA GLU A 3 14.54 -9.16 -12.77
C GLU A 3 13.21 -9.72 -12.23
N LEU A 4 12.55 -8.99 -11.33
CA LEU A 4 11.28 -9.45 -10.73
C LEU A 4 10.20 -9.73 -11.79
N VAL A 5 10.17 -8.95 -12.87
CA VAL A 5 9.20 -9.16 -13.98
C VAL A 5 9.48 -10.45 -14.74
N GLU A 6 10.76 -10.82 -14.90
CA GLU A 6 11.14 -12.10 -15.53
C GLU A 6 10.67 -13.27 -14.67
N LEU A 7 10.77 -13.14 -13.34
CA LEU A 7 10.27 -14.14 -12.41
C LEU A 7 8.76 -14.40 -12.56
N CYS A 8 7.98 -13.36 -12.83
CA CYS A 8 6.54 -13.48 -13.07
C CYS A 8 6.22 -14.32 -14.32
N SER A 9 7.13 -14.40 -15.28
CA SER A 9 6.93 -15.17 -16.52
C SER A 9 7.28 -16.66 -16.37
N LEU A 10 7.99 -17.04 -15.29
CA LEU A 10 8.44 -18.41 -15.04
C LEU A 10 7.45 -19.25 -14.22
N GLN A 11 6.57 -18.59 -13.47
CA GLN A 11 5.48 -19.24 -12.75
C GLN A 11 4.24 -19.21 -13.65
N GLY A 12 3.62 -20.37 -13.88
CA GLY A 12 2.27 -20.39 -14.44
C GLY A 12 1.36 -19.56 -13.53
N THR A 13 0.47 -18.77 -14.12
CA THR A 13 -0.51 -17.95 -13.40
C THR A 13 -1.43 -18.87 -12.61
N HIS A 14 -1.10 -19.14 -11.35
CA HIS A 14 -2.00 -19.84 -10.45
C HIS A 14 -2.72 -18.80 -9.61
N PRO A 15 -4.06 -18.64 -9.78
CA PRO A 15 -4.79 -17.76 -8.89
C PRO A 15 -4.61 -18.28 -7.45
N PRO A 16 -4.24 -17.41 -6.49
CA PRO A 16 -4.03 -17.86 -5.12
C PRO A 16 -5.33 -18.40 -4.53
N SER A 17 -5.20 -19.24 -3.50
CA SER A 17 -6.34 -19.84 -2.79
C SER A 17 -7.26 -18.83 -2.09
N ARG A 18 -6.89 -17.53 -2.07
CA ARG A 18 -7.60 -16.42 -1.44
C ARG A 18 -7.76 -15.20 -2.37
N ALA A 19 -8.17 -15.43 -3.62
CA ALA A 19 -8.35 -14.34 -4.57
C ALA A 19 -9.54 -13.44 -4.20
N VAL A 20 -9.29 -12.13 -4.09
CA VAL A 20 -10.32 -11.08 -4.11
C VAL A 20 -10.90 -10.91 -5.52
N PRO A 21 -12.12 -10.36 -5.67
CA PRO A 21 -12.70 -10.08 -6.99
C PRO A 21 -11.82 -9.16 -7.83
N VAL A 22 -11.80 -9.36 -9.15
CA VAL A 22 -11.00 -8.54 -10.08
C VAL A 22 -11.25 -7.03 -9.97
N TRP A 23 -12.45 -6.66 -9.55
CA TRP A 23 -12.87 -5.27 -9.45
C TRP A 23 -12.32 -4.54 -8.22
N THR A 24 -11.73 -5.24 -7.25
CA THR A 24 -11.03 -4.63 -6.13
C THR A 24 -9.53 -4.48 -6.39
N LEU A 25 -9.00 -5.02 -7.48
CA LEU A 25 -7.58 -4.95 -7.81
C LEU A 25 -7.19 -3.56 -8.31
N GLY A 26 -5.90 -3.23 -8.14
CA GLY A 26 -5.30 -2.00 -8.64
C GLY A 26 -4.91 -1.03 -7.53
N CYS A 27 -4.61 0.21 -7.92
CA CYS A 27 -4.29 1.31 -7.01
C CYS A 27 -5.47 2.26 -6.88
N PHE A 28 -6.02 2.41 -5.69
CA PHE A 28 -7.05 3.39 -5.37
C PHE A 28 -6.44 4.54 -4.59
N ARG A 29 -6.89 5.76 -4.90
CA ARG A 29 -6.64 6.95 -4.10
C ARG A 29 -7.93 7.36 -3.42
N ARG A 30 -7.90 7.60 -2.12
CA ARG A 30 -9.06 8.17 -1.42
C ARG A 30 -9.26 9.60 -1.86
N ARG A 31 -10.47 9.92 -2.29
CA ARG A 31 -10.92 11.29 -2.55
C ARG A 31 -11.33 11.98 -1.27
N SER A 32 -12.07 11.30 -0.40
CA SER A 32 -12.55 11.83 0.88
C SER A 32 -13.00 10.74 1.82
N ILE A 33 -13.00 11.02 3.12
CA ILE A 33 -13.73 10.29 4.15
C ILE A 33 -14.74 11.25 4.80
N THR A 34 -15.94 10.76 5.12
CA THR A 34 -16.94 11.49 5.91
C THR A 34 -17.34 10.66 7.11
N PHE A 35 -17.39 11.28 8.28
CA PHE A 35 -17.72 10.64 9.55
C PHE A 35 -19.19 10.84 9.91
N PHE A 36 -19.70 10.00 10.81
CA PHE A 36 -21.10 10.01 11.27
C PHE A 36 -21.58 11.37 11.82
N ASN A 37 -20.66 12.20 12.31
CA ASN A 37 -20.94 13.51 12.89
C ASN A 37 -20.99 14.66 11.86
N GLY A 38 -20.76 14.36 10.57
CA GLY A 38 -20.74 15.34 9.49
C GLY A 38 -19.38 15.97 9.20
N ASP A 39 -18.34 15.61 9.96
CA ASP A 39 -16.97 16.02 9.62
C ASP A 39 -16.45 15.22 8.42
N SER A 40 -15.61 15.85 7.61
CA SER A 40 -14.98 15.21 6.45
C SER A 40 -13.49 15.55 6.37
N ASP A 41 -12.71 14.63 5.81
CA ASP A 41 -11.31 14.84 5.44
C ASP A 41 -11.10 14.46 3.96
N ASP A 42 -10.70 15.45 3.17
CA ASP A 42 -10.31 15.34 1.76
C ASP A 42 -8.86 15.82 1.53
N THR A 43 -8.10 16.04 2.61
CA THR A 43 -6.75 16.60 2.57
C THR A 43 -5.67 15.55 2.78
N THR A 44 -5.94 14.50 3.57
CA THR A 44 -5.00 13.40 3.78
C THR A 44 -4.80 12.63 2.48
N LEU A 45 -3.54 12.48 2.06
CA LEU A 45 -3.20 11.58 0.97
C LEU A 45 -3.36 10.14 1.46
N VAL A 46 -4.31 9.41 0.90
CA VAL A 46 -4.50 7.99 1.17
C VAL A 46 -4.43 7.20 -0.12
N LEU A 47 -3.55 6.20 -0.14
CA LEU A 47 -3.30 5.29 -1.26
C LEU A 47 -3.48 3.85 -0.79
N TRP A 48 -4.28 3.10 -1.52
CA TRP A 48 -4.58 1.69 -1.29
C TRP A 48 -4.23 0.89 -2.54
N LEU A 49 -3.36 -0.11 -2.45
CA LEU A 49 -3.02 -1.02 -3.55
C LEU A 49 -3.45 -2.44 -3.20
N GLN A 50 -4.06 -3.14 -4.15
CA GLN A 50 -4.63 -4.47 -3.94
C GLN A 50 -4.14 -5.47 -4.99
N SER A 51 -3.43 -6.52 -4.54
CA SER A 51 -3.19 -7.76 -5.30
C SER A 51 -4.32 -8.78 -5.06
N ARG A 52 -4.16 -10.03 -5.51
CA ARG A 52 -5.18 -11.06 -5.31
C ARG A 52 -5.43 -11.37 -3.84
N GLY A 53 -4.44 -11.29 -2.96
CA GLY A 53 -4.62 -11.60 -1.54
C GLY A 53 -3.88 -10.67 -0.58
N LEU A 54 -3.20 -9.63 -1.08
CA LEU A 54 -2.50 -8.65 -0.26
C LEU A 54 -2.96 -7.23 -0.58
N THR A 55 -3.08 -6.43 0.48
CA THR A 55 -3.25 -4.99 0.39
C THR A 55 -2.01 -4.26 0.89
N GLY A 56 -1.68 -3.12 0.32
CA GLY A 56 -0.84 -2.11 0.96
C GLY A 56 -1.60 -0.78 1.07
N ASP A 57 -1.48 -0.12 2.21
CA ASP A 57 -2.12 1.17 2.50
C ASP A 57 -1.05 2.18 2.95
N LEU A 58 -1.22 3.45 2.59
CA LEU A 58 -0.41 4.58 3.02
C LEU A 58 -1.30 5.80 3.25
N ARG A 59 -1.21 6.41 4.43
CA ARG A 59 -1.95 7.63 4.82
C ARG A 59 -1.00 8.69 5.34
N LEU A 60 -0.91 9.82 4.64
CA LEU A 60 -0.05 10.94 4.99
C LEU A 60 -0.90 12.20 5.15
N ALA A 61 -0.87 12.78 6.36
CA ALA A 61 -1.49 14.07 6.62
C ALA A 61 -0.86 15.15 5.73
N ALA A 62 -1.67 16.10 5.26
CA ALA A 62 -1.23 17.17 4.36
C ALA A 62 -0.12 18.05 4.97
N ASP A 63 -0.11 18.19 6.30
CA ASP A 63 0.84 18.97 7.07
C ASP A 63 1.95 18.11 7.72
N ARG A 64 2.13 16.86 7.26
CA ARG A 64 3.25 16.01 7.68
C ARG A 64 4.58 16.76 7.45
N PRO A 65 5.46 16.86 8.46
CA PRO A 65 6.75 17.52 8.32
C PRO A 65 7.61 16.94 7.20
N SER A 66 8.31 17.83 6.49
CA SER A 66 9.35 17.43 5.54
C SER A 66 10.66 17.20 6.29
N VAL A 67 11.28 16.03 6.07
CA VAL A 67 12.53 15.66 6.74
C VAL A 67 13.55 15.23 5.68
N PRO A 68 14.67 15.96 5.50
CA PRO A 68 15.58 15.73 4.37
C PRO A 68 16.41 14.44 4.50
N SER A 69 16.65 13.97 5.72
CA SER A 69 17.40 12.75 5.98
C SER A 69 17.01 12.09 7.30
N ARG A 70 17.49 10.86 7.51
CA ARG A 70 17.29 10.11 8.76
C ARG A 70 17.91 10.86 9.95
N GLU A 71 19.10 11.40 9.74
CA GLU A 71 19.91 12.05 10.78
C GLU A 71 19.23 13.31 11.29
N ALA A 72 18.53 14.04 10.40
CA ALA A 72 17.79 15.25 10.72
C ALA A 72 16.65 15.03 11.73
N LEU A 73 16.20 13.79 11.94
CA LEU A 73 15.20 13.49 12.98
C LEU A 73 15.67 13.85 14.39
N ASN A 74 16.97 13.75 14.66
CA ASN A 74 17.51 14.05 15.99
C ASN A 74 17.39 15.55 16.35
N ASP A 75 17.27 16.39 15.34
CA ASP A 75 17.20 17.85 15.49
C ASP A 75 15.77 18.38 15.40
N LEU A 76 14.79 17.52 15.12
CA LEU A 76 13.38 17.94 15.02
C LEU A 76 12.79 18.27 16.39
N PRO A 77 12.01 19.37 16.49
CA PRO A 77 11.21 19.63 17.69
C PRO A 77 10.25 18.47 17.97
N LEU A 78 9.96 18.22 19.26
CA LEU A 78 9.04 17.17 19.68
C LEU A 78 7.68 17.24 18.95
N ALA A 79 7.13 18.44 18.78
CA ALA A 79 5.86 18.64 18.08
C ALA A 79 5.92 18.12 16.62
N GLU A 80 7.02 18.36 15.91
CA GLU A 80 7.20 17.86 14.54
C GLU A 80 7.42 16.34 14.52
N LEU A 81 8.15 15.78 15.49
CA LEU A 81 8.29 14.33 15.61
C LEU A 81 6.94 13.64 15.87
N VAL A 82 6.09 14.23 16.71
CA VAL A 82 4.74 13.74 16.97
C VAL A 82 3.90 13.79 15.70
N ARG A 83 3.89 14.92 14.97
CA ARG A 83 3.18 15.04 13.68
C ARG A 83 3.70 14.04 12.65
N LEU A 84 5.02 13.82 12.59
CA LEU A 84 5.60 12.82 11.70
C LEU A 84 5.18 11.39 12.06
N ALA A 85 4.97 11.10 13.35
CA ALA A 85 4.55 9.79 13.83
C ALA A 85 3.03 9.52 13.73
N GLU A 86 2.25 10.49 13.25
CA GLU A 86 0.82 10.30 12.97
C GLU A 86 0.54 9.60 11.64
N VAL A 87 1.56 9.47 10.78
CA VAL A 87 1.47 8.74 9.50
C VAL A 87 0.96 7.32 9.71
N GLU A 88 0.24 6.81 8.73
CA GLU A 88 -0.19 5.42 8.69
C GLU A 88 0.34 4.77 7.43
N GLY A 89 0.63 3.49 7.54
CA GLY A 89 1.01 2.70 6.39
C GLY A 89 1.26 1.27 6.83
N GLY A 90 0.99 0.34 5.93
CA GLY A 90 1.10 -1.07 6.26
C GLY A 90 0.72 -1.98 5.12
N LEU A 91 0.87 -3.28 5.40
CA LEU A 91 0.50 -4.35 4.50
C LEU A 91 -0.27 -5.42 5.27
N SER A 92 -1.25 -6.01 4.62
CA SER A 92 -2.13 -7.00 5.23
C SER A 92 -2.65 -8.01 4.22
N PRO A 93 -2.72 -9.30 4.58
CA PRO A 93 -3.56 -10.27 3.89
C PRO A 93 -5.03 -9.83 3.87
N THR A 94 -5.63 -9.94 2.69
CA THR A 94 -7.01 -9.51 2.46
C THR A 94 -7.93 -10.73 2.36
N ARG A 95 -9.14 -10.60 2.88
CA ARG A 95 -10.21 -11.58 2.71
C ARG A 95 -11.46 -10.88 2.20
N PHE A 96 -12.11 -11.48 1.21
CA PHE A 96 -13.35 -10.99 0.65
C PHE A 96 -14.51 -11.94 0.95
N GLU A 97 -15.66 -11.38 1.31
CA GLU A 97 -16.91 -12.10 1.52
C GLU A 97 -18.02 -11.47 0.68
N GLY A 98 -18.62 -12.27 -0.22
CA GLY A 98 -19.65 -11.83 -1.16
C GLY A 98 -19.56 -12.61 -2.47
N SER A 99 -20.59 -12.50 -3.31
CA SER A 99 -20.61 -13.17 -4.62
C SER A 99 -19.67 -12.52 -5.64
N GLY A 100 -19.27 -11.26 -5.41
CA GLY A 100 -18.50 -10.44 -6.35
C GLY A 100 -19.26 -10.02 -7.62
N ALA A 101 -20.45 -10.62 -7.89
CA ALA A 101 -21.23 -10.42 -9.10
C ALA A 101 -21.91 -9.04 -9.19
N GLU A 102 -22.24 -8.44 -8.05
CA GLU A 102 -22.89 -7.12 -7.96
C GLU A 102 -21.90 -5.97 -7.77
N LEU A 103 -20.60 -6.25 -7.93
CA LEU A 103 -19.50 -5.30 -7.68
C LEU A 103 -19.59 -4.72 -6.28
N SER A 104 -19.98 -5.58 -5.35
CA SER A 104 -20.21 -5.28 -3.96
C SER A 104 -19.82 -6.48 -3.09
N GLY A 105 -19.48 -6.21 -1.83
CA GLY A 105 -19.19 -7.20 -0.82
C GLY A 105 -18.40 -6.63 0.35
N SER A 106 -18.00 -7.50 1.26
CA SER A 106 -17.27 -7.14 2.47
C SER A 106 -15.80 -7.51 2.33
N MET A 107 -14.90 -6.59 2.69
CA MET A 107 -13.47 -6.83 2.70
C MET A 107 -12.91 -6.68 4.11
N SER A 108 -12.14 -7.68 4.54
CA SER A 108 -11.45 -7.69 5.83
C SER A 108 -9.93 -7.72 5.60
N TRP A 109 -9.22 -7.04 6.49
CA TRP A 109 -7.76 -7.01 6.52
C TRP A 109 -7.27 -7.73 7.77
N LEU A 110 -6.42 -8.74 7.57
CA LEU A 110 -5.94 -9.64 8.61
C LEU A 110 -4.50 -9.31 8.97
N ASP A 111 -4.10 -9.50 10.23
CA ASP A 111 -2.70 -9.52 10.66
C ASP A 111 -1.83 -8.36 10.12
N TRP A 112 -2.29 -7.11 10.28
CA TRP A 112 -1.59 -5.92 9.80
C TRP A 112 -0.14 -5.84 10.26
N ASN A 113 0.78 -5.68 9.29
CA ASN A 113 2.10 -5.15 9.54
C ASN A 113 2.06 -3.63 9.28
N ALA A 114 1.96 -2.83 10.35
CA ALA A 114 1.68 -1.41 10.23
C ALA A 114 2.66 -0.53 11.02
N PHE A 115 2.77 0.72 10.58
CA PHE A 115 3.52 1.75 11.28
C PHE A 115 2.92 1.99 12.68
N GLN A 116 1.59 2.12 12.75
CA GLN A 116 0.84 2.26 14.00
C GLN A 116 0.73 0.91 14.74
N VAL A 117 0.66 0.97 16.07
CA VAL A 117 0.61 -0.23 16.95
C VAL A 117 -0.80 -0.67 17.34
N HIS A 118 -1.82 0.08 16.91
CA HIS A 118 -3.23 -0.25 17.14
C HIS A 118 -4.02 -0.18 15.82
N ALA A 119 -5.09 -0.96 15.72
CA ALA A 119 -6.02 -0.88 14.61
C ALA A 119 -6.88 0.38 14.74
N LYS A 120 -6.67 1.36 13.86
CA LYS A 120 -7.53 2.55 13.76
C LYS A 120 -8.83 2.27 13.00
N TRP A 121 -8.81 1.25 12.14
CA TRP A 121 -9.90 0.88 11.24
C TRP A 121 -10.21 -0.62 11.44
N PRO A 122 -10.84 -1.01 12.56
CA PRO A 122 -10.94 -2.41 12.98
C PRO A 122 -12.07 -3.19 12.27
N GLU A 123 -13.00 -2.48 11.64
CA GLU A 123 -14.16 -3.08 10.99
C GLU A 123 -13.84 -3.46 9.53
N PRO A 124 -14.48 -4.50 8.99
CA PRO A 124 -14.40 -4.77 7.56
C PRO A 124 -15.09 -3.67 6.74
N GLY A 125 -14.57 -3.35 5.56
CA GLY A 125 -15.18 -2.38 4.65
C GLY A 125 -16.30 -3.01 3.82
N GLN A 126 -17.48 -2.40 3.80
CA GLN A 126 -18.55 -2.77 2.87
C GLN A 126 -18.37 -1.98 1.58
N LEU A 127 -17.95 -2.66 0.52
CA LEU A 127 -17.53 -2.05 -0.72
C LEU A 127 -18.63 -2.10 -1.77
N ARG A 128 -18.71 -1.06 -2.59
CA ARG A 128 -19.47 -1.05 -3.85
C ARG A 128 -18.76 -0.22 -4.90
N ARG A 129 -18.73 -0.70 -6.14
CA ARG A 129 -18.01 -0.04 -7.23
C ARG A 129 -18.89 0.32 -8.44
N VAL A 130 -18.66 1.50 -9.02
CA VAL A 130 -19.20 1.98 -10.30
C VAL A 130 -18.11 2.75 -11.05
N GLY A 131 -17.67 2.27 -12.21
CA GLY A 131 -16.54 2.86 -12.94
C GLY A 131 -15.25 2.84 -12.12
N ASP A 132 -14.58 3.99 -12.03
CA ASP A 132 -13.40 4.22 -11.18
C ASP A 132 -13.76 4.49 -9.71
N CYS A 133 -15.04 4.72 -9.42
CA CYS A 133 -15.54 5.05 -8.09
C CYS A 133 -15.79 3.78 -7.27
N LEU A 134 -15.12 3.65 -6.14
CA LEU A 134 -15.39 2.64 -5.12
C LEU A 134 -15.79 3.34 -3.83
N ILE A 135 -16.96 3.00 -3.30
CA ILE A 135 -17.43 3.51 -2.02
C ILE A 135 -17.27 2.41 -0.99
N GLU A 136 -16.70 2.78 0.15
CA GLU A 136 -16.55 1.92 1.32
C GLU A 136 -17.40 2.47 2.47
N PHE A 137 -18.24 1.62 3.05
CA PHE A 137 -19.00 1.94 4.25
C PHE A 137 -18.44 1.17 5.44
N ALA A 138 -18.28 1.87 6.57
CA ALA A 138 -18.10 1.23 7.86
C ALA A 138 -19.43 0.55 8.29
N PRO A 139 -19.43 -0.75 8.67
CA PRO A 139 -20.62 -1.44 9.16
C PRO A 139 -21.30 -0.75 10.35
N SER A 140 -20.54 -0.11 11.23
CA SER A 140 -21.05 0.68 12.35
C SER A 140 -21.71 2.00 11.96
N GLY A 141 -21.53 2.45 10.71
CA GLY A 141 -21.92 3.78 10.25
C GLY A 141 -20.96 4.88 10.70
N ALA A 142 -19.79 4.55 11.27
CA ALA A 142 -18.82 5.53 11.75
C ALA A 142 -18.27 6.43 10.64
N TYR A 143 -18.10 5.90 9.43
CA TYR A 143 -17.59 6.62 8.28
C TYR A 143 -18.02 6.03 6.93
N VAL A 144 -17.82 6.82 5.87
CA VAL A 144 -17.87 6.42 4.46
C VAL A 144 -16.64 6.99 3.75
N GLU A 145 -15.93 6.16 2.97
CA GLU A 145 -14.80 6.57 2.13
C GLU A 145 -15.17 6.52 0.64
N ASP A 146 -14.80 7.58 -0.09
CA ASP A 146 -14.84 7.65 -1.56
C ASP A 146 -13.44 7.38 -2.11
N TRP A 147 -13.30 6.30 -2.86
CA TRP A 147 -12.07 5.85 -3.48
C TRP A 147 -12.14 5.96 -5.01
N ARG A 148 -11.01 6.32 -5.61
CA ARG A 148 -10.85 6.46 -7.06
C ARG A 148 -9.74 5.56 -7.57
N LEU A 149 -10.07 4.63 -8.46
CA LEU A 149 -9.08 3.82 -9.16
C LEU A 149 -8.15 4.76 -9.94
N GLN A 150 -6.85 4.61 -9.72
CA GLN A 150 -5.80 5.29 -10.44
C GLN A 150 -5.40 4.42 -11.63
N PRO A 151 -5.40 4.97 -12.87
CA PRO A 151 -4.89 4.24 -14.02
C PRO A 151 -3.41 3.91 -13.81
N GLY A 152 -3.11 2.61 -13.79
CA GLY A 152 -1.79 2.02 -13.72
C GLY A 152 -1.32 1.43 -15.04
N GLY A 153 -2.22 1.24 -16.01
CA GLY A 153 -1.91 0.61 -17.28
C GLY A 153 -1.63 -0.89 -17.14
N ASP A 154 -1.49 -1.56 -18.29
CA ASP A 154 -1.19 -2.98 -18.34
C ASP A 154 0.20 -3.25 -17.76
N GLY A 155 0.30 -4.27 -16.91
CA GLY A 155 1.57 -4.63 -16.31
C GLY A 155 1.45 -5.69 -15.23
N PRO A 156 2.52 -5.93 -14.47
CA PRO A 156 2.54 -7.03 -13.53
C PRO A 156 1.58 -6.79 -12.36
N LEU A 157 0.96 -7.88 -11.89
CA LEU A 157 0.25 -7.92 -10.62
C LEU A 157 1.03 -8.83 -9.67
N ILE A 158 1.66 -8.21 -8.68
CA ILE A 158 2.58 -8.89 -7.76
C ILE A 158 2.13 -8.64 -6.33
N GLY A 159 2.10 -9.72 -5.55
CA GLY A 159 1.96 -9.68 -4.11
C GLY A 159 3.03 -10.56 -3.48
N LEU A 160 3.95 -9.96 -2.73
CA LEU A 160 5.01 -10.66 -2.00
C LEU A 160 4.95 -10.25 -0.53
N THR A 161 4.86 -11.20 0.39
CA THR A 161 4.97 -10.92 1.83
C THR A 161 6.42 -11.06 2.25
N LEU A 162 6.98 -10.03 2.89
CA LEU A 162 8.35 -10.05 3.41
C LEU A 162 8.43 -10.92 4.66
N VAL A 163 9.18 -12.02 4.58
CA VAL A 163 9.49 -12.85 5.74
C VAL A 163 10.53 -12.15 6.60
N GLU A 164 11.64 -11.76 5.98
CA GLU A 164 12.73 -11.02 6.61
C GLU A 164 13.66 -10.38 5.58
N GLU A 165 14.34 -9.32 6.01
CA GLU A 165 15.48 -8.70 5.34
C GLU A 165 16.68 -8.74 6.29
N ARG A 166 17.82 -9.23 5.80
CA ARG A 166 19.08 -9.31 6.56
C ARG A 166 20.23 -8.67 5.80
N ASP A 167 21.24 -8.19 6.52
CA ASP A 167 22.49 -7.76 5.92
C ASP A 167 23.47 -8.92 5.66
N GLU A 168 24.62 -8.60 5.04
CA GLU A 168 25.72 -9.54 4.78
C GLU A 168 26.29 -10.24 6.01
N ARG A 169 26.06 -9.69 7.22
CA ARG A 169 26.49 -10.28 8.50
C ARG A 169 25.36 -11.07 9.18
N GLY A 170 24.20 -11.19 8.54
CA GLY A 170 23.02 -11.86 9.05
C GLY A 170 22.18 -11.03 10.03
N LYS A 171 22.50 -9.75 10.25
CA LYS A 171 21.72 -8.86 11.13
C LYS A 171 20.34 -8.63 10.50
N LEU A 172 19.28 -8.86 11.28
CA LEU A 172 17.91 -8.56 10.90
C LEU A 172 17.73 -7.04 10.76
N LEU A 173 17.19 -6.60 9.62
CA LEU A 173 16.92 -5.20 9.31
C LEU A 173 15.44 -4.90 9.36
N HIS A 174 14.65 -5.80 8.76
CA HIS A 174 13.20 -5.68 8.66
C HIS A 174 12.55 -7.05 8.73
N ARG A 175 11.34 -7.10 9.30
CA ARG A 175 10.51 -8.29 9.36
C ARG A 175 9.05 -7.92 9.15
N GLY A 176 8.34 -8.71 8.36
CA GLY A 176 6.96 -8.39 7.98
C GLY A 176 6.87 -7.22 6.99
N GLY A 177 5.66 -7.00 6.48
CA GLY A 177 5.43 -6.12 5.34
C GLY A 177 5.50 -6.91 4.04
N GLY A 178 5.89 -6.28 2.95
CA GLY A 178 5.86 -6.89 1.63
C GLY A 178 5.89 -5.89 0.49
N LEU A 179 5.64 -6.39 -0.71
CA LEU A 179 5.60 -5.62 -1.95
C LEU A 179 4.29 -5.94 -2.66
N VAL A 180 3.52 -4.91 -2.98
CA VAL A 180 2.36 -5.00 -3.88
C VAL A 180 2.66 -4.15 -5.11
N ILE A 181 2.49 -4.73 -6.30
CA ILE A 181 2.61 -4.02 -7.58
C ILE A 181 1.34 -4.27 -8.38
N THR A 182 0.80 -3.20 -8.93
CA THR A 182 -0.34 -3.19 -9.83
C THR A 182 0.02 -2.27 -11.01
N GLY A 183 0.63 -2.85 -12.05
CA GLY A 183 0.92 -2.11 -13.27
C GLY A 183 2.04 -1.10 -13.03
N GLU A 184 1.79 0.18 -13.22
CA GLU A 184 2.74 1.26 -12.91
C GLU A 184 2.80 1.66 -11.43
N HIS A 185 1.93 1.12 -10.58
CA HIS A 185 1.88 1.44 -9.15
C HIS A 185 2.56 0.36 -8.31
N ALA A 186 3.30 0.78 -7.29
CA ALA A 186 3.90 -0.12 -6.32
C ALA A 186 3.85 0.45 -4.91
N ILE A 187 3.70 -0.41 -3.91
CA ILE A 187 3.90 -0.09 -2.50
C ILE A 187 4.82 -1.13 -1.86
N LEU A 188 5.90 -0.66 -1.25
CA LEU A 188 6.81 -1.47 -0.45
C LEU A 188 6.58 -1.13 1.02
N VAL A 189 6.34 -2.16 1.81
CA VAL A 189 6.27 -2.08 3.26
C VAL A 189 7.38 -2.92 3.86
N ARG A 190 8.21 -2.31 4.71
CA ARG A 190 9.24 -2.97 5.50
C ARG A 190 8.95 -2.74 6.97
N GLY A 191 8.53 -3.79 7.65
CA GLY A 191 8.28 -3.75 9.08
C GLY A 191 9.56 -3.53 9.89
N ARG A 192 9.41 -3.21 11.18
CA ARG A 192 10.54 -3.03 12.09
C ARG A 192 11.26 -4.37 12.32
N ALA A 193 12.57 -4.33 12.57
CA ALA A 193 13.33 -5.53 12.97
C ALA A 193 12.78 -6.13 14.26
N ASP A 194 12.53 -5.26 15.24
CA ASP A 194 12.06 -5.60 16.58
C ASP A 194 10.72 -4.92 16.88
N ALA A 195 9.93 -5.56 17.74
CA ALA A 195 8.69 -4.96 18.23
C ALA A 195 8.99 -3.71 19.07
N LEU A 196 8.11 -2.71 18.96
CA LEU A 196 8.17 -1.55 19.84
C LEU A 196 7.76 -1.93 21.28
N PRO A 197 8.22 -1.18 22.30
CA PRO A 197 7.67 -1.28 23.63
C PRO A 197 6.14 -1.14 23.61
N ALA A 198 5.46 -1.85 24.50
CA ALA A 198 4.00 -1.78 24.62
C ALA A 198 3.55 -0.31 24.85
N CYS A 199 2.66 0.15 23.98
CA CYS A 199 2.08 1.49 24.00
C CYS A 199 0.69 1.44 23.34
N GLN A 200 -0.13 2.46 23.60
CA GLN A 200 -1.42 2.59 22.91
C GLN A 200 -1.23 3.26 21.55
N ARG A 201 -0.39 4.30 21.49
CA ARG A 201 -0.07 5.02 20.26
C ARG A 201 1.43 5.17 20.09
N VAL A 202 1.88 5.23 18.83
CA VAL A 202 3.29 5.48 18.52
C VAL A 202 3.72 6.86 19.03
N THR A 203 2.83 7.84 18.99
CA THR A 203 3.06 9.20 19.51
C THR A 203 3.44 9.20 20.99
N ASP A 204 2.90 8.29 21.79
CA ASP A 204 3.24 8.15 23.22
C ASP A 204 4.71 7.73 23.40
N LEU A 205 5.27 6.98 22.44
CA LEU A 205 6.68 6.59 22.45
C LEU A 205 7.60 7.69 21.94
N VAL A 206 7.12 8.57 21.05
CA VAL A 206 7.94 9.66 20.50
C VAL A 206 8.41 10.62 21.60
N GLU A 207 7.52 10.97 22.54
CA GLU A 207 7.87 11.83 23.66
C GLU A 207 9.04 11.27 24.47
N ARG A 208 9.02 9.96 24.73
CA ARG A 208 10.09 9.23 25.40
C ARG A 208 11.36 9.15 24.54
N ALA A 209 11.20 8.92 23.25
CA ALA A 209 12.28 8.73 22.30
C ALA A 209 13.20 9.96 22.17
N THR A 210 12.71 11.17 22.46
CA THR A 210 13.55 12.39 22.50
C THR A 210 14.72 12.29 23.50
N LYS A 211 14.63 11.40 24.49
CA LYS A 211 15.68 11.14 25.48
C LYS A 211 16.37 9.79 25.28
N GLU A 212 15.90 8.99 24.31
CA GLU A 212 16.33 7.62 24.06
C GLU A 212 16.56 7.41 22.54
N PRO A 213 17.70 7.83 21.96
CA PRO A 213 17.94 7.74 20.52
C PRO A 213 17.68 6.36 19.89
N PRO A 214 18.02 5.22 20.53
CA PRO A 214 17.68 3.90 19.99
C PRO A 214 16.17 3.66 19.83
N LEU A 215 15.32 4.26 20.67
CA LEU A 215 13.87 4.16 20.55
C LEU A 215 13.36 4.98 19.35
N LEU A 216 13.97 6.14 19.07
CA LEU A 216 13.66 6.94 17.89
C LEU A 216 14.03 6.18 16.59
N ASP A 217 15.13 5.45 16.61
CA ASP A 217 15.52 4.50 15.56
C ASP A 217 14.52 3.36 15.39
N ALA A 218 14.04 2.77 16.49
CA ALA A 218 13.04 1.72 16.43
C ALA A 218 11.69 2.23 15.87
N ILE A 219 11.20 3.37 16.34
CA ILE A 219 9.90 3.94 15.92
C ILE A 219 9.86 4.15 14.41
N PHE A 220 10.87 4.83 13.88
CA PHE A 220 10.96 5.20 12.48
C PHE A 220 11.80 4.22 11.64
N GLY A 221 12.05 3.02 12.17
CA GLY A 221 12.62 1.87 11.47
C GLY A 221 11.59 1.09 10.63
N PHE A 222 10.43 1.70 10.36
CA PHE A 222 9.35 1.17 9.53
C PHE A 222 9.21 2.02 8.27
N ASP A 223 9.15 1.38 7.10
CA ASP A 223 9.00 2.06 5.81
C ASP A 223 7.73 1.56 5.12
N ALA A 224 6.75 2.43 4.88
CA ALA A 224 5.75 2.22 3.85
C ALA A 224 5.94 3.30 2.78
N SER A 225 6.32 2.87 1.58
CA SER A 225 6.65 3.76 0.45
C SER A 225 5.82 3.38 -0.76
N TYR A 226 5.06 4.33 -1.26
CA TYR A 226 4.39 4.25 -2.56
C TYR A 226 5.29 4.82 -3.66
N ALA A 227 5.31 4.14 -4.79
CA ALA A 227 6.08 4.53 -5.96
C ALA A 227 5.28 4.37 -7.26
N ARG A 228 5.68 5.16 -8.25
CA ARG A 228 5.21 5.04 -9.63
C ARG A 228 6.35 4.69 -10.56
N ARG A 229 6.04 3.88 -11.57
CA ARG A 229 6.97 3.57 -12.64
C ARG A 229 7.22 4.82 -13.48
N ASP A 230 8.50 5.18 -13.65
CA ASP A 230 8.92 6.27 -14.51
C ASP A 230 9.06 5.80 -15.98
N ALA A 231 9.32 6.74 -16.89
CA ALA A 231 9.51 6.45 -18.30
C ALA A 231 10.72 5.53 -18.60
N SER A 232 11.65 5.38 -17.65
CA SER A 232 12.78 4.43 -17.74
C SER A 232 12.44 3.04 -17.20
N GLY A 233 11.20 2.84 -16.75
CA GLY A 233 10.70 1.57 -16.23
C GLY A 233 11.02 1.34 -14.74
N ARG A 234 11.54 2.33 -14.02
CA ARG A 234 11.92 2.23 -12.59
C ARG A 234 10.82 2.77 -11.69
N TYR A 235 10.57 2.11 -10.57
CA TYR A 235 9.65 2.62 -9.56
C TYR A 235 10.33 3.66 -8.67
N ILE A 236 9.86 4.90 -8.75
CA ILE A 236 10.36 6.04 -7.98
C ILE A 236 9.34 6.39 -6.89
N VAL A 237 9.82 6.49 -5.64
CA VAL A 237 8.97 6.80 -4.48
C VAL A 237 8.38 8.19 -4.64
N GLN A 238 7.05 8.27 -4.58
CA GLN A 238 6.31 9.54 -4.64
C GLN A 238 5.77 9.95 -3.26
N ALA A 239 5.54 9.00 -2.37
CA ALA A 239 5.03 9.23 -1.02
C ALA A 239 5.56 8.15 -0.08
N SER A 240 5.92 8.52 1.15
CA SER A 240 6.47 7.57 2.12
C SER A 240 6.14 7.94 3.57
N THR A 241 6.11 6.97 4.48
CA THR A 241 6.17 7.26 5.94
C THR A 241 7.51 7.87 6.34
N LEU A 242 8.54 7.74 5.50
CA LEU A 242 9.89 8.29 5.69
C LEU A 242 10.15 9.37 4.61
N PRO A 243 9.95 10.67 4.90
CA PRO A 243 9.99 11.73 3.87
C PRO A 243 11.25 11.72 3.01
N TRP A 244 12.41 11.41 3.60
CA TRP A 244 13.70 11.32 2.88
C TRP A 244 13.80 10.17 1.88
N ARG A 245 12.78 9.32 1.73
CA ARG A 245 12.69 8.29 0.68
C ARG A 245 12.09 8.84 -0.61
N GLU A 246 11.34 9.93 -0.56
CA GLU A 246 10.67 10.52 -1.72
C GLU A 246 11.71 10.96 -2.77
N GLY A 247 11.41 10.67 -4.04
CA GLY A 247 12.32 10.88 -5.18
C GLY A 247 13.40 9.81 -5.35
N LYS A 248 13.53 8.84 -4.44
CA LYS A 248 14.51 7.74 -4.56
C LYS A 248 13.86 6.50 -5.19
N PRO A 249 14.67 5.56 -5.74
CA PRO A 249 14.15 4.26 -6.15
C PRO A 249 13.48 3.51 -4.99
N LEU A 250 12.36 2.84 -5.27
CA LEU A 250 11.62 2.04 -4.30
C LEU A 250 12.49 0.94 -3.70
N MET A 251 13.12 0.14 -4.55
CA MET A 251 14.10 -0.88 -4.20
C MET A 251 14.84 -1.31 -5.47
N ALA A 252 15.84 -2.18 -5.35
CA ALA A 252 16.37 -2.89 -6.52
C ALA A 252 15.31 -3.88 -7.05
N PHE A 253 15.19 -4.02 -8.37
CA PHE A 253 14.26 -4.96 -9.02
C PHE A 253 14.94 -6.18 -9.66
N GLY A 254 16.28 -6.17 -9.72
CA GLY A 254 17.09 -7.35 -10.01
C GLY A 254 17.43 -8.16 -8.76
N GLY A 255 18.14 -9.26 -8.96
CA GLY A 255 18.67 -10.06 -7.85
C GLY A 255 17.76 -11.19 -7.37
N PHE A 256 16.65 -11.45 -8.06
CA PHE A 256 15.65 -12.43 -7.63
C PHE A 256 15.99 -13.86 -8.05
N THR A 257 15.57 -14.81 -7.21
CA THR A 257 15.54 -16.26 -7.48
C THR A 257 14.35 -16.86 -6.75
N LEU A 258 13.78 -17.94 -7.28
CA LEU A 258 12.75 -18.73 -6.62
C LEU A 258 13.33 -20.08 -6.21
N GLN A 259 13.19 -20.43 -4.94
CA GLN A 259 13.69 -21.68 -4.36
C GLN A 259 12.61 -22.23 -3.42
N ASP A 260 12.10 -23.43 -3.70
CA ASP A 260 11.12 -24.13 -2.85
C ASP A 260 9.90 -23.27 -2.44
N GLY A 261 9.36 -22.47 -3.38
CA GLY A 261 8.21 -21.59 -3.13
C GLY A 261 8.54 -20.28 -2.38
N VAL A 262 9.82 -20.04 -2.07
CA VAL A 262 10.31 -18.80 -1.46
C VAL A 262 11.06 -17.99 -2.50
N VAL A 263 10.69 -16.71 -2.62
CA VAL A 263 11.41 -15.76 -3.45
C VAL A 263 12.53 -15.14 -2.63
N VAL A 264 13.76 -15.30 -3.09
CA VAL A 264 14.95 -14.71 -2.47
C VAL A 264 15.49 -13.62 -3.38
N GLN A 265 15.71 -12.44 -2.81
CA GLN A 265 16.40 -11.35 -3.48
C GLN A 265 17.75 -11.08 -2.82
N LYS A 266 18.82 -10.98 -3.61
CA LYS A 266 20.11 -10.44 -3.17
C LYS A 266 20.38 -9.13 -3.89
N ALA A 267 20.56 -8.05 -3.14
CA ALA A 267 20.72 -6.70 -3.68
C ALA A 267 21.76 -5.89 -2.89
N ARG A 268 22.10 -4.70 -3.42
CA ARG A 268 22.82 -3.66 -2.68
C ARG A 268 21.95 -2.41 -2.55
N GLU A 269 21.76 -1.92 -1.34
CA GLU A 269 21.05 -0.68 -1.04
C GLU A 269 21.87 0.19 -0.09
N ASN A 270 22.02 1.48 -0.41
CA ASN A 270 22.85 2.42 0.38
C ASN A 270 24.25 1.86 0.71
N ASN A 271 24.91 1.28 -0.30
CA ASN A 271 26.20 0.59 -0.18
C ASN A 271 26.24 -0.66 0.71
N ARG A 272 25.11 -1.13 1.21
CA ARG A 272 24.98 -2.34 2.03
C ARG A 272 24.43 -3.50 1.21
N ALA A 273 25.04 -4.67 1.30
CA ALA A 273 24.44 -5.89 0.76
C ALA A 273 23.29 -6.37 1.65
N VAL A 274 22.17 -6.70 1.01
CA VAL A 274 20.95 -7.17 1.68
C VAL A 274 20.44 -8.44 1.00
N GLU A 275 19.90 -9.34 1.81
CA GLU A 275 19.13 -10.50 1.38
C GLU A 275 17.70 -10.38 1.90
N ARG A 276 16.72 -10.57 1.01
CA ARG A 276 15.30 -10.60 1.35
C ARG A 276 14.70 -11.94 1.02
N ARG A 277 13.83 -12.42 1.90
CA ARG A 277 13.06 -13.63 1.69
C ARG A 277 11.58 -13.27 1.68
N PHE A 278 10.86 -13.71 0.65
CA PHE A 278 9.44 -13.45 0.48
C PHE A 278 8.67 -14.75 0.30
N THR A 279 7.45 -14.77 0.82
CA THR A 279 6.42 -15.73 0.36
C THR A 279 5.61 -15.08 -0.74
N VAL A 280 5.26 -15.87 -1.75
CA VAL A 280 4.45 -15.42 -2.88
C VAL A 280 2.98 -15.47 -2.53
N ASP A 281 2.28 -14.34 -2.68
CA ASP A 281 0.82 -14.28 -2.78
C ASP A 281 0.39 -14.32 -4.26
N THR A 282 0.94 -13.42 -5.07
CA THR A 282 0.61 -13.29 -6.49
C THR A 282 1.87 -13.01 -7.32
N LEU A 283 2.00 -13.70 -8.45
CA LEU A 283 2.95 -13.39 -9.52
C LEU A 283 2.24 -13.55 -10.87
N GLU A 284 1.67 -12.46 -11.37
CA GLU A 284 1.04 -12.40 -12.70
C GLU A 284 1.83 -11.40 -13.55
N SER A 285 2.26 -11.82 -14.74
CA SER A 285 3.05 -10.97 -15.64
C SER A 285 2.23 -9.84 -16.27
N ASN A 286 0.91 -10.00 -16.33
CA ASN A 286 -0.01 -9.00 -16.85
C ASN A 286 -1.35 -9.04 -16.11
N TYR A 287 -1.81 -7.89 -15.65
CA TYR A 287 -3.20 -7.62 -15.30
C TYR A 287 -3.66 -6.34 -16.00
N GLU A 288 -4.95 -6.28 -16.27
CA GLU A 288 -5.61 -5.14 -16.91
C GLU A 288 -6.41 -4.35 -15.87
N ASP A 289 -6.28 -3.02 -15.92
CA ASP A 289 -7.08 -2.13 -15.09
C ASP A 289 -8.54 -2.15 -15.49
N TRP A 290 -9.41 -2.34 -14.50
CA TRP A 290 -10.84 -2.35 -14.74
C TRP A 290 -11.46 -0.97 -14.59
N LEU A 291 -11.05 0.02 -15.39
CA LEU A 291 -11.49 1.42 -15.25
C LEU A 291 -13.01 1.61 -15.40
N ALA A 292 -13.67 0.79 -16.22
CA ALA A 292 -15.10 0.82 -16.41
C ALA A 292 -15.74 -0.46 -15.87
N THR A 293 -16.83 -0.31 -15.12
CA THR A 293 -17.65 -1.44 -14.66
C THR A 293 -18.73 -1.77 -15.69
N PRO A 294 -19.15 -3.04 -15.82
CA PRO A 294 -20.30 -3.43 -16.60
C PRO A 294 -21.54 -2.63 -16.23
N ALA A 295 -22.33 -2.29 -17.24
CA ALA A 295 -23.62 -1.65 -17.09
C ALA A 295 -24.67 -2.45 -17.87
N THR A 296 -25.94 -2.33 -17.48
CA THR A 296 -27.02 -2.92 -18.25
C THR A 296 -27.18 -2.18 -19.57
N THR A 297 -27.72 -2.85 -20.60
CA THR A 297 -28.04 -2.22 -21.89
C THR A 297 -28.91 -0.98 -21.72
N ASN A 298 -29.88 -1.01 -20.80
CA ASN A 298 -30.74 0.14 -20.50
C ASN A 298 -29.96 1.32 -19.94
N ALA A 299 -29.02 1.08 -19.02
CA ALA A 299 -28.17 2.15 -18.45
C ALA A 299 -27.22 2.74 -19.51
N ALA A 300 -26.65 1.90 -20.38
CA ALA A 300 -25.81 2.35 -21.48
C ALA A 300 -26.58 3.20 -22.50
N ASN A 301 -27.80 2.76 -22.88
CA ASN A 301 -28.68 3.50 -23.78
C ASN A 301 -29.10 4.84 -23.17
N TRP A 302 -29.51 4.84 -21.90
CA TRP A 302 -29.86 6.05 -21.17
C TRP A 302 -28.69 7.05 -21.15
N LEU A 303 -27.47 6.62 -20.82
CA LEU A 303 -26.31 7.51 -20.80
C LEU A 303 -25.96 8.05 -22.20
N HIS A 304 -26.21 7.27 -23.24
CA HIS A 304 -26.03 7.70 -24.63
C HIS A 304 -27.07 8.75 -25.05
N GLU A 305 -28.34 8.55 -24.69
CA GLU A 305 -29.42 9.53 -24.89
C GLU A 305 -29.13 10.83 -24.13
N GLU A 306 -28.68 10.71 -22.88
CA GLU A 306 -28.31 11.81 -21.99
C GLU A 306 -26.84 12.22 -22.09
N LYS A 307 -26.19 12.02 -23.25
CA LYS A 307 -24.76 12.35 -23.45
C LYS A 307 -24.38 13.80 -23.10
N THR A 308 -25.35 14.69 -22.98
CA THR A 308 -25.15 16.05 -22.50
C THR A 308 -24.68 16.12 -21.05
N LEU A 309 -25.02 15.12 -20.22
CA LEU A 309 -24.51 14.99 -18.84
C LEU A 309 -22.98 14.83 -18.81
N LEU A 310 -22.40 14.21 -19.83
CA LEU A 310 -20.95 13.99 -19.94
C LEU A 310 -20.17 15.22 -20.44
N ARG A 311 -20.83 16.34 -20.76
CA ARG A 311 -20.15 17.54 -21.30
C ARG A 311 -19.19 18.21 -20.31
N ALA A 312 -19.33 17.93 -19.01
CA ALA A 312 -18.41 18.37 -17.96
C ALA A 312 -17.50 17.26 -17.41
N ALA A 313 -17.66 16.02 -17.88
CA ALA A 313 -16.83 14.89 -17.46
C ALA A 313 -15.48 14.97 -18.18
N ARG A 314 -14.47 15.53 -17.51
CA ARG A 314 -13.08 15.42 -17.99
C ARG A 314 -12.69 13.94 -17.95
N LYS A 315 -12.17 13.43 -19.06
CA LYS A 315 -11.28 12.27 -19.02
C LYS A 315 -10.06 12.70 -18.21
N LEU A 316 -9.88 12.11 -17.03
CA LEU A 316 -8.62 12.21 -16.27
C LEU A 316 -7.54 11.41 -17.00
#